data_AF-A0A7Y4S112-F1
#
_entry.id   AF-A0A7Y4S112-F1
#
_cell.length_a   1.000
_cell.length_b   1.000
_cell.length_c   1.000
_cell.angle_alpha   90.00
_cell.angle_beta   90.00
_cell.angle_gamma   90.00
#
_symmetry.space_group_name_H-M   'P 1'
#
loop_
_entity.id
_entity.type
_entity.pdbx_description
1 polymer ?
#
loop_
_entity_poly.entity_id
_entity_poly.type
_entity_poly.pdbx_seq_one_letter_code
_entity_poly.pdbx_strand_id
1 'polypeptide(L)'
;MSDYKNLLKLFQQLEPLQKETEQVAKGLDAAALNETRNATHHLLIALCESSKCDDEIKKAVNHTKRAIYDCHEAMLLRELDKFKVFKEDYKNIVITDVIADYVIRCQQAEAAKDKITAIRQLDVKHAGDDDKKYSPDRNKLYDDIAPFLNEIKQNNKHFEQARPELNKIIRREFKEGRKAIWKVVGFLVATAVGLLAWLLPNSPT
;
A
#
# COMPACT_ATOMS: atom_id res chain seq x y z
N MET A 1 35.52 -8.93 12.68
CA MET A 1 35.80 -7.91 11.63
C MET A 1 34.79 -7.93 10.46
N SER A 2 34.25 -9.09 10.06
CA SER A 2 33.19 -9.19 9.04
C SER A 2 31.89 -8.49 9.48
N ASP A 3 31.50 -8.66 10.75
CA ASP A 3 30.19 -8.20 11.22
C ASP A 3 30.09 -6.68 11.38
N TYR A 4 31.18 -6.00 11.74
CA TYR A 4 31.25 -4.53 11.74
C TYR A 4 31.08 -3.95 10.33
N LYS A 5 31.68 -4.58 9.31
CA LYS A 5 31.49 -4.17 7.91
C LYS A 5 30.06 -4.40 7.45
N ASN A 6 29.44 -5.49 7.89
CA ASN A 6 28.03 -5.76 7.60
C ASN A 6 27.12 -4.72 8.28
N LEU A 7 27.34 -4.43 9.56
CA LEU A 7 26.59 -3.45 10.31
C LEU A 7 26.69 -2.05 9.69
N LEU A 8 27.88 -1.63 9.26
CA LEU A 8 28.07 -0.36 8.54
C LEU A 8 27.24 -0.31 7.25
N LYS A 9 27.25 -1.38 6.45
CA LYS A 9 26.43 -1.45 5.23
C LYS A 9 24.94 -1.34 5.54
N LEU A 10 24.47 -1.99 6.60
CA LEU A 10 23.06 -1.92 7.01
C LEU A 10 22.69 -0.51 7.48
N PHE A 11 23.53 0.18 8.24
CA PHE A 11 23.29 1.58 8.60
C PHE A 11 23.25 2.51 7.38
N GLN A 12 24.16 2.30 6.42
CA GLN A 12 24.16 3.05 5.15
C GLN A 12 22.90 2.81 4.30
N GLN A 13 22.27 1.63 4.43
CA GLN A 13 20.98 1.32 3.80
C GLN A 13 19.80 1.90 4.58
N LEU A 14 19.85 1.83 5.92
CA LEU A 14 18.76 2.25 6.79
C LEU A 14 18.55 3.77 6.77
N GLU A 15 19.62 4.56 6.81
CA GLU A 15 19.51 6.02 6.85
C GLU A 15 18.66 6.62 5.71
N PRO A 16 18.93 6.33 4.42
CA PRO A 16 18.10 6.86 3.33
C PRO A 16 16.67 6.30 3.39
N LEU A 17 16.46 5.07 3.83
CA LEU A 17 15.12 4.48 3.98
C LEU A 17 14.31 5.16 5.08
N GLN A 18 14.92 5.53 6.21
CA GLN A 18 14.26 6.28 7.27
C GLN A 18 13.85 7.68 6.77
N LYS A 19 14.72 8.35 6.03
CA LYS A 19 14.42 9.64 5.40
C LYS A 19 13.27 9.54 4.39
N GLU A 20 13.27 8.52 3.53
CA GLU A 20 12.17 8.30 2.59
C GLU A 20 10.87 8.00 3.34
N THR A 21 10.92 7.12 4.35
CA THR A 21 9.75 6.77 5.18
C THR A 21 9.20 7.99 5.89
N GLU A 22 10.04 8.87 6.45
CA GLU A 22 9.61 10.11 7.10
C GLU A 22 8.81 11.01 6.15
N GLN A 23 9.33 11.24 4.94
CA GLN A 23 8.65 12.02 3.91
C GLN A 23 7.35 11.35 3.46
N VAL A 24 7.34 10.02 3.41
CA VAL A 24 6.26 9.23 2.84
C VAL A 24 5.10 9.04 3.84
N ALA A 25 5.41 8.71 5.09
CA ALA A 25 4.47 8.46 6.17
C ALA A 25 4.09 9.72 6.95
N LYS A 26 4.65 10.89 6.61
CA LYS A 26 4.49 12.17 7.34
C LYS A 26 4.95 12.09 8.80
N GLY A 27 6.06 11.40 9.02
CA GLY A 27 6.64 11.19 10.33
C GLY A 27 7.54 9.95 10.35
N LEU A 28 8.44 9.90 11.33
CA LEU A 28 9.29 8.73 11.55
C LEU A 28 8.45 7.53 11.98
N ASP A 29 8.70 6.37 11.37
CA ASP A 29 8.11 5.12 11.84
C ASP A 29 8.66 4.79 13.23
N ALA A 30 7.77 4.72 14.21
CA ALA A 30 8.14 4.54 15.61
C ALA A 30 8.80 3.17 15.87
N ALA A 31 8.42 2.14 15.11
CA ALA A 31 9.01 0.81 15.23
C ALA A 31 10.44 0.81 14.69
N ALA A 32 10.65 1.35 13.49
CA ALA A 32 11.97 1.49 12.88
C ALA A 32 12.92 2.31 13.78
N LEU A 33 12.45 3.43 14.35
CA LEU A 33 13.25 4.25 15.27
C LEU A 33 13.61 3.49 16.56
N ASN A 34 12.67 2.73 17.12
CA ASN A 34 12.92 1.92 18.30
C ASN A 34 13.98 0.83 18.03
N GLU A 35 13.92 0.19 16.87
CA GLU A 35 14.90 -0.83 16.47
C GLU A 35 16.26 -0.20 16.15
N THR A 36 16.33 1.00 15.57
CA THR A 36 17.59 1.77 15.46
C THR A 36 18.19 2.05 16.83
N ARG A 37 17.37 2.49 17.80
CA ARG A 37 17.84 2.75 19.17
C ARG A 37 18.43 1.49 19.81
N ASN A 38 17.78 0.34 19.65
CA ASN A 38 18.28 -0.94 20.16
C ASN A 38 19.59 -1.34 19.44
N ALA A 39 19.67 -1.17 18.13
CA ALA A 39 20.91 -1.44 17.38
C ALA A 39 22.08 -0.59 17.90
N THR A 40 21.86 0.70 18.15
CA THR A 40 22.87 1.60 18.72
C THR A 40 23.24 1.19 20.14
N HIS A 41 22.28 0.79 20.98
CA HIS A 41 22.54 0.30 22.34
C HIS A 41 23.51 -0.90 22.33
N HIS A 42 23.23 -1.93 21.52
CA HIS A 42 24.08 -3.10 21.41
C HIS A 42 25.46 -2.78 20.80
N LEU A 43 25.53 -1.85 19.85
CA LEU A 43 26.82 -1.37 19.32
C LEU A 43 27.67 -0.71 20.41
N LEU A 44 27.08 0.13 21.26
CA LEU A 44 27.79 0.77 22.37
C LEU A 44 28.30 -0.26 23.38
N ILE A 45 27.51 -1.27 23.73
CA ILE A 45 27.95 -2.37 24.60
C ILE A 45 29.15 -3.09 23.96
N ALA A 46 29.07 -3.44 22.67
CA ALA A 46 30.16 -4.13 21.98
C ALA A 46 31.48 -3.33 21.99
N LEU A 47 31.40 -2.01 21.90
CA LEU A 47 32.57 -1.11 21.93
C LEU A 47 33.16 -0.95 23.34
N CYS A 48 32.33 -1.02 24.39
CA CYS A 48 32.75 -0.84 25.77
C CYS A 48 33.12 -2.14 26.49
N GLU A 49 32.55 -3.29 26.08
CA GLU A 49 32.72 -4.59 26.74
C GLU A 49 33.26 -5.63 25.76
N SER A 50 34.59 -5.73 25.65
CA SER A 50 35.27 -6.65 24.71
C SER A 50 34.83 -8.11 24.86
N SER A 51 34.51 -8.55 26.08
CA SER A 51 34.05 -9.92 26.37
C SER A 51 32.69 -10.28 25.75
N LYS A 52 31.88 -9.28 25.36
CA LYS A 52 30.55 -9.47 24.75
C LYS A 52 30.48 -8.99 23.29
N CYS A 53 31.59 -8.49 22.75
CA CYS A 53 31.65 -7.83 21.45
C CYS A 53 30.92 -8.61 20.34
N ASP A 54 31.23 -9.90 20.17
CA ASP A 54 30.70 -10.67 19.03
C ASP A 54 29.18 -10.90 19.11
N ASP A 55 28.64 -11.15 20.31
CA ASP A 55 27.21 -11.40 20.47
C ASP A 55 26.39 -10.11 20.39
N GLU A 56 26.92 -9.02 20.93
CA GLU A 56 26.28 -7.71 20.87
C GLU A 56 26.29 -7.13 19.44
N ILE A 57 27.35 -7.37 18.66
CA ILE A 57 27.37 -7.00 17.24
C ILE A 57 26.33 -7.79 16.43
N LYS A 58 26.13 -9.09 16.71
CA LYS A 58 25.06 -9.87 16.06
C LYS A 58 23.68 -9.30 16.37
N LYS A 59 23.42 -8.93 17.63
CA LYS A 59 22.16 -8.27 18.04
C LYS A 59 21.99 -6.94 17.32
N ALA A 60 23.02 -6.11 17.27
CA ALA A 60 22.99 -4.84 16.54
C ALA A 60 22.61 -5.04 15.07
N VAL A 61 23.23 -6.00 14.38
CA VAL A 61 22.91 -6.38 12.99
C VAL A 61 21.43 -6.76 12.85
N ASN A 62 20.91 -7.58 13.75
CA ASN A 62 19.53 -8.05 13.71
C ASN A 62 18.52 -6.91 13.92
N HIS A 63 18.78 -6.00 14.85
CA HIS A 63 17.97 -4.80 15.04
C HIS A 63 18.03 -3.86 13.83
N THR A 64 19.20 -3.67 13.21
CA THR A 64 19.29 -2.84 11.99
C THR A 64 18.50 -3.45 10.82
N LYS A 65 18.55 -4.78 10.65
CA LYS A 65 17.72 -5.48 9.65
C LYS A 65 16.23 -5.30 9.91
N ARG A 66 15.81 -5.40 11.17
CA ARG A 66 14.42 -5.16 11.56
C ARG A 66 13.99 -3.72 11.27
N ALA A 67 14.84 -2.74 11.58
CA ALA A 67 14.55 -1.34 11.29
C ALA A 67 14.37 -1.08 9.78
N ILE A 68 15.20 -1.73 8.94
CA ILE A 68 15.05 -1.67 7.46
C ILE A 68 13.71 -2.26 7.03
N TYR A 69 13.33 -3.40 7.61
CA TYR A 69 12.02 -4.01 7.36
C TYR A 69 10.87 -3.07 7.75
N ASP A 70 10.89 -2.49 8.94
CA ASP A 70 9.82 -1.62 9.44
C ASP A 70 9.64 -0.40 8.51
N CYS A 71 10.74 0.19 8.01
CA CYS A 71 10.68 1.23 6.98
C CYS A 71 9.98 0.74 5.70
N HIS A 72 10.38 -0.41 5.15
CA HIS A 72 9.75 -0.95 3.95
C HIS A 72 8.28 -1.31 4.17
N GLU A 73 7.93 -1.87 5.33
CA GLU A 73 6.56 -2.20 5.70
C GLU A 73 5.69 -0.94 5.71
N ALA A 74 6.14 0.12 6.39
CA ALA A 74 5.42 1.40 6.46
C ALA A 74 5.18 1.98 5.06
N MET A 75 6.20 1.95 4.20
CA MET A 75 6.08 2.39 2.81
C MET A 75 5.11 1.53 2.00
N LEU A 76 5.17 0.21 2.15
CA LEU A 76 4.30 -0.73 1.44
C LEU A 76 2.84 -0.56 1.86
N LEU A 77 2.57 -0.38 3.15
CA LEU A 77 1.23 -0.07 3.66
C LEU A 77 0.64 1.19 3.02
N ARG A 78 1.44 2.25 2.90
CA ARG A 78 0.99 3.48 2.21
C ARG A 78 0.66 3.22 0.74
N GLU A 79 1.48 2.45 0.03
CA GLU A 79 1.22 2.12 -1.37
C GLU A 79 -0.03 1.24 -1.51
N LEU A 80 -0.27 0.31 -0.58
CA LEU A 80 -1.51 -0.47 -0.53
C LEU A 80 -2.74 0.42 -0.25
N ASP A 81 -2.60 1.47 0.57
CA ASP A 81 -3.68 2.45 0.79
C ASP A 81 -4.00 3.24 -0.48
N LYS A 82 -3.00 3.67 -1.25
CA LYS A 82 -3.22 4.29 -2.57
C LYS A 82 -3.95 3.34 -3.52
N PHE A 83 -3.55 2.07 -3.54
CA PHE A 83 -4.23 1.06 -4.34
C PHE A 83 -5.70 0.89 -3.92
N LYS A 84 -5.97 0.84 -2.61
CA LYS A 84 -7.34 0.78 -2.07
C LYS A 84 -8.18 1.98 -2.50
N VAL A 85 -7.63 3.19 -2.45
CA VAL A 85 -8.30 4.41 -2.94
C VAL A 85 -8.62 4.29 -4.42
N PHE A 86 -7.67 3.82 -5.24
CA PHE A 86 -7.93 3.58 -6.66
C PHE A 86 -9.06 2.57 -6.89
N LYS A 87 -9.10 1.45 -6.16
CA LYS A 87 -10.21 0.49 -6.26
C LYS A 87 -11.55 1.13 -5.93
N GLU A 88 -11.60 1.98 -4.90
CA GLU A 88 -12.82 2.66 -4.47
C GLU A 88 -13.30 3.69 -5.50
N ASP A 89 -12.37 4.48 -6.06
CA ASP A 89 -12.66 5.51 -7.08
C ASP A 89 -13.30 4.92 -8.35
N TYR A 90 -12.93 3.68 -8.71
CA TYR A 90 -13.30 3.04 -9.98
C TYR A 90 -14.17 1.79 -9.82
N LYS A 91 -14.73 1.53 -8.64
CA LYS A 91 -15.51 0.30 -8.34
C LYS A 91 -16.76 0.09 -9.21
N ASN A 92 -17.27 1.15 -9.83
CA ASN A 92 -18.52 1.12 -10.60
C ASN A 92 -18.32 0.99 -12.12
N ILE A 93 -17.08 0.87 -12.59
CA ILE A 93 -16.76 0.76 -14.03
C ILE A 93 -15.94 -0.50 -14.32
N VAL A 94 -15.93 -0.90 -15.59
CA VAL A 94 -15.09 -1.99 -16.08
C VAL A 94 -13.67 -1.46 -16.31
N ILE A 95 -12.78 -1.73 -15.35
CA ILE A 95 -11.39 -1.23 -15.39
C ILE A 95 -10.55 -1.95 -16.44
N THR A 96 -10.87 -3.21 -16.74
CA THR A 96 -10.10 -4.08 -17.64
C THR A 96 -10.01 -3.58 -19.08
N ASP A 97 -10.92 -2.68 -19.49
CA ASP A 97 -10.89 -2.05 -20.80
C ASP A 97 -9.74 -1.06 -20.96
N VAL A 98 -9.21 -0.53 -19.85
CA VAL A 98 -8.07 0.40 -19.82
C VAL A 98 -6.82 -0.28 -19.28
N ILE A 99 -6.97 -1.14 -18.26
CA ILE A 99 -5.87 -1.86 -17.62
C ILE A 99 -6.15 -3.36 -17.76
N ALA A 100 -5.68 -3.95 -18.85
CA ALA A 100 -5.97 -5.35 -19.20
C ALA A 100 -5.54 -6.36 -18.11
N ASP A 101 -4.44 -6.08 -17.41
CA ASP A 101 -3.87 -6.92 -16.35
C ASP A 101 -4.35 -6.54 -14.93
N TYR A 102 -5.44 -5.76 -14.81
CA TYR A 102 -5.92 -5.25 -13.52
C TYR A 102 -6.14 -6.35 -12.47
N VAL A 103 -6.67 -7.52 -12.86
CA VAL A 103 -6.89 -8.66 -11.96
C VAL A 103 -5.58 -9.19 -11.40
N ILE A 104 -4.54 -9.30 -12.23
CA ILE A 104 -3.20 -9.75 -11.81
C ILE A 104 -2.62 -8.74 -10.80
N ARG A 105 -2.79 -7.44 -11.06
CA ARG A 105 -2.33 -6.39 -10.13
C ARG A 105 -3.06 -6.42 -8.79
N CYS A 106 -4.35 -6.79 -8.79
CA CYS A 106 -5.09 -7.04 -7.55
C CYS A 106 -4.52 -8.22 -6.77
N GLN A 107 -4.17 -9.33 -7.46
CA GLN A 107 -3.55 -10.49 -6.82
C GLN A 107 -2.18 -10.16 -6.22
N GLN A 108 -1.37 -9.35 -6.90
CA GLN A 108 -0.09 -8.86 -6.36
C GLN A 108 -0.27 -8.05 -5.07
N ALA A 109 -1.28 -7.19 -5.02
CA ALA A 109 -1.59 -6.41 -3.81
C ALA A 109 -2.05 -7.28 -2.64
N GLU A 110 -2.87 -8.31 -2.89
CA GLU A 110 -3.25 -9.27 -1.84
C GLU A 110 -2.05 -10.10 -1.39
N ALA A 111 -1.19 -10.57 -2.30
CA ALA A 111 0.02 -11.30 -1.94
C ALA A 111 0.97 -10.47 -1.06
N ALA A 112 1.11 -9.16 -1.34
CA ALA A 112 1.90 -8.25 -0.51
C ALA A 112 1.32 -8.13 0.91
N LYS A 113 -0.01 -8.03 1.03
CA LYS A 113 -0.73 -7.96 2.31
C LYS A 113 -0.62 -9.27 3.10
N ASP A 114 -0.72 -10.41 2.43
CA ASP A 114 -0.55 -11.73 3.04
C ASP A 114 0.88 -11.89 3.58
N LYS A 115 1.89 -11.42 2.84
CA LYS A 115 3.28 -11.43 3.30
C LYS A 115 3.47 -10.60 4.58
N ILE A 116 2.94 -9.37 4.64
CA ILE A 116 2.97 -8.56 5.87
C ILE A 116 2.30 -9.31 7.03
N THR A 117 1.13 -9.88 6.78
CA THR A 117 0.36 -10.60 7.80
C THR A 117 1.12 -11.80 8.35
N ALA A 118 1.75 -12.59 7.47
CA ALA A 118 2.56 -13.73 7.85
C ALA A 118 3.76 -13.32 8.74
N ILE A 119 4.43 -12.20 8.41
CA ILE A 119 5.55 -11.70 9.22
C ILE A 119 5.06 -11.25 10.61
N ARG A 120 3.98 -10.46 10.67
CA ARG A 120 3.39 -10.03 11.95
C ARG A 120 2.95 -11.19 12.84
N GLN A 121 2.40 -12.26 12.26
CA GLN A 121 2.02 -13.45 13.02
C GLN A 121 3.24 -14.14 13.65
N LEU A 122 4.37 -14.19 12.96
CA LEU A 122 5.62 -14.70 13.51
C LEU A 122 6.15 -13.78 14.62
N ASP A 123 6.03 -12.47 14.46
CA ASP A 123 6.44 -11.48 15.45
C ASP A 123 5.69 -11.68 16.78
N VAL A 124 4.38 -11.91 16.71
CA VAL A 124 3.54 -12.19 17.89
C VAL A 124 3.91 -13.52 18.53
N LYS A 125 4.12 -14.57 17.72
CA LYS A 125 4.45 -15.92 18.22
C LYS A 125 5.76 -15.96 19.02
N HIS A 126 6.70 -15.07 18.70
CA HIS A 126 8.03 -15.01 19.32
C HIS A 126 8.23 -13.75 20.19
N ALA A 127 7.14 -13.10 20.60
CA ALA A 127 7.21 -11.94 21.49
C ALA A 127 7.85 -12.33 22.84
N GLY A 128 8.96 -11.68 23.19
CA GLY A 128 9.64 -11.84 24.49
C GLY A 128 10.80 -12.86 24.53
N ASP A 129 11.16 -13.49 23.41
CA ASP A 129 12.32 -14.38 23.31
C ASP A 129 13.27 -13.85 22.23
N ASP A 130 14.26 -13.02 22.62
CA ASP A 130 15.13 -12.33 21.65
C ASP A 130 15.93 -13.31 20.76
N ASP A 131 16.30 -14.48 21.28
CA ASP A 131 17.02 -15.50 20.51
C ASP A 131 16.14 -16.13 19.43
N LYS A 132 14.85 -16.35 19.71
CA LYS A 132 13.88 -16.80 18.70
C LYS A 132 13.33 -15.67 17.85
N LYS A 133 13.29 -14.45 18.38
CA LYS A 133 12.87 -13.24 17.69
C LYS A 133 13.79 -12.99 16.51
N TYR A 134 15.10 -13.27 16.57
CA TYR A 134 16.00 -13.01 15.45
C TYR A 134 16.55 -14.28 14.76
N SER A 135 15.69 -15.28 14.57
CA SER A 135 16.07 -16.51 13.85
C SER A 135 16.51 -16.21 12.40
N PRO A 136 17.43 -17.01 11.83
CA PRO A 136 17.88 -16.87 10.44
C PRO A 136 16.72 -16.86 9.43
N ASP A 137 15.69 -17.66 9.69
CA ASP A 137 14.49 -17.76 8.86
C ASP A 137 13.69 -16.44 8.86
N ARG A 138 13.63 -15.72 10.00
CA ARG A 138 12.94 -14.42 10.08
C ARG A 138 13.72 -13.30 9.40
N ASN A 139 15.04 -13.30 9.53
CA ASN A 139 15.89 -12.34 8.81
C ASN A 139 15.73 -12.46 7.28
N LYS A 140 15.55 -13.68 6.77
CA LYS A 140 15.26 -13.90 5.35
C LYS A 140 13.91 -13.32 4.92
N LEU A 141 12.90 -13.38 5.80
CA LEU A 141 11.58 -12.81 5.54
C LEU A 141 11.59 -11.28 5.42
N TYR A 142 12.53 -10.61 6.08
CA TYR A 142 12.70 -9.16 5.98
C TYR A 142 13.23 -8.72 4.62
N ASP A 143 14.16 -9.47 4.05
CA ASP A 143 14.74 -9.16 2.74
C ASP A 143 13.69 -9.32 1.62
N ASP A 144 12.69 -10.17 1.83
CA ASP A 144 11.64 -10.46 0.84
C ASP A 144 10.61 -9.34 0.66
N ILE A 145 10.54 -8.32 1.51
CA ILE A 145 9.46 -7.31 1.43
C ILE A 145 9.73 -6.21 0.38
N ALA A 146 11.01 -5.90 0.12
CA ALA A 146 11.39 -4.85 -0.82
C ALA A 146 10.93 -5.12 -2.27
N PRO A 147 10.97 -6.36 -2.80
CA PRO A 147 10.35 -6.71 -4.08
C PRO A 147 8.86 -6.34 -4.15
N PHE A 148 8.07 -6.67 -3.13
CA PHE A 148 6.65 -6.32 -3.09
C PHE A 148 6.43 -4.81 -3.11
N LEU A 149 7.23 -4.05 -2.34
CA LEU A 149 7.16 -2.59 -2.34
C LEU A 149 7.39 -2.02 -3.74
N ASN A 150 8.41 -2.50 -4.46
CA ASN A 150 8.70 -2.03 -5.81
C ASN A 150 7.59 -2.38 -6.80
N GLU A 151 7.05 -3.59 -6.71
CA GLU A 151 5.93 -4.05 -7.56
C GLU A 151 4.67 -3.20 -7.33
N ILE A 152 4.28 -2.96 -6.08
CA ILE A 152 3.09 -2.13 -5.77
C ILE A 152 3.33 -0.66 -6.15
N LYS A 153 4.53 -0.10 -5.95
CA LYS A 153 4.88 1.25 -6.45
C LYS A 153 4.71 1.34 -7.97
N GLN A 154 5.14 0.33 -8.73
CA GLN A 154 4.97 0.29 -10.19
C GLN A 154 3.49 0.19 -10.59
N ASN A 155 2.72 -0.65 -9.89
CA ASN A 155 1.28 -0.76 -10.09
C ASN A 155 0.57 0.57 -9.87
N ASN A 156 0.83 1.25 -8.75
CA ASN A 156 0.25 2.55 -8.46
C ASN A 156 0.63 3.61 -9.50
N LYS A 157 1.88 3.62 -9.99
CA LYS A 157 2.26 4.51 -11.09
C LYS A 157 1.42 4.25 -12.34
N HIS A 158 1.17 2.99 -12.69
CA HIS A 158 0.35 2.64 -13.84
C HIS A 158 -1.12 3.06 -13.63
N PHE A 159 -1.66 2.86 -12.42
CA PHE A 159 -3.01 3.29 -12.07
C PHE A 159 -3.19 4.80 -12.17
N GLU A 160 -2.23 5.58 -11.67
CA GLU A 160 -2.26 7.05 -11.80
C GLU A 160 -2.25 7.50 -13.26
N GLN A 161 -1.49 6.82 -14.13
CA GLN A 161 -1.48 7.10 -15.58
C GLN A 161 -2.80 6.73 -16.27
N ALA A 162 -3.52 5.72 -15.77
CA ALA A 162 -4.80 5.27 -16.32
C ALA A 162 -6.00 6.12 -15.86
N ARG A 163 -5.89 6.84 -14.73
CA ARG A 163 -6.97 7.68 -14.17
C ARG A 163 -7.66 8.59 -15.21
N PRO A 164 -6.95 9.31 -16.10
CA PRO A 164 -7.60 10.19 -17.07
C PRO A 164 -8.55 9.45 -18.01
N GLU A 165 -8.18 8.26 -18.50
CA GLU A 165 -9.01 7.46 -19.39
C GLU A 165 -10.22 6.87 -18.65
N LEU A 166 -10.00 6.33 -17.44
CA LEU A 166 -11.09 5.83 -16.60
C LEU A 166 -12.10 6.94 -16.24
N ASN A 167 -11.61 8.16 -15.97
CA ASN A 167 -12.46 9.32 -15.72
C ASN A 167 -13.29 9.73 -16.96
N LYS A 168 -12.80 9.48 -18.19
CA LYS A 168 -13.59 9.70 -19.41
C LYS A 168 -14.72 8.69 -19.52
N ILE A 169 -14.48 7.42 -19.15
CA ILE A 169 -15.50 6.36 -19.12
C ILE A 169 -16.62 6.75 -18.15
N ILE A 170 -16.27 7.09 -16.91
CA ILE A 170 -17.21 7.59 -15.89
C ILE A 170 -18.06 8.75 -16.44
N ARG A 171 -17.42 9.76 -17.03
CA ARG A 171 -18.12 10.93 -17.60
C ARG A 171 -19.06 10.55 -18.74
N ARG A 172 -18.71 9.55 -19.55
CA ARG A 172 -19.54 9.06 -20.66
C ARG A 172 -20.78 8.36 -20.11
N GLU A 173 -20.61 7.42 -19.19
CA GLU A 173 -21.71 6.69 -18.56
C GLU A 173 -22.67 7.64 -17.82
N PHE A 174 -22.17 8.62 -17.08
CA PHE A 174 -23.00 9.65 -16.45
C PHE A 174 -23.78 10.52 -17.44
N LYS A 175 -23.21 10.81 -18.62
CA LYS A 175 -23.93 11.56 -19.66
C LYS A 175 -25.01 10.70 -20.30
N GLU A 176 -24.75 9.43 -20.53
CA GLU A 176 -25.70 8.48 -21.11
C GLU A 176 -26.87 8.20 -20.15
N GLY A 177 -26.58 7.96 -18.87
CA GLY A 177 -27.60 7.83 -17.83
C GLY A 177 -28.49 9.08 -17.72
N ARG A 178 -27.91 10.29 -17.72
CA ARG A 178 -28.69 11.53 -17.75
C ARG A 178 -29.55 11.66 -18.99
N LYS A 179 -29.04 11.31 -20.18
CA LYS A 179 -29.83 11.31 -21.42
C LYS A 179 -31.00 10.32 -21.33
N ALA A 180 -30.81 9.15 -20.73
CA ALA A 180 -31.88 8.18 -20.53
C ALA A 180 -32.97 8.73 -19.60
N ILE A 181 -32.60 9.35 -18.47
CA ILE A 181 -33.54 10.00 -17.55
C ILE A 181 -34.34 11.09 -18.28
N TRP A 182 -33.66 11.97 -19.03
CA TRP A 182 -34.35 13.03 -19.78
C TRP A 182 -35.31 12.50 -20.85
N LYS A 183 -35.00 11.36 -21.49
CA LYS A 183 -35.92 10.69 -22.41
C LYS A 183 -37.18 10.17 -21.69
N VAL A 184 -37.02 9.57 -20.50
CA VAL A 184 -38.16 9.08 -19.69
C VAL A 184 -39.03 10.25 -19.23
N VAL A 185 -38.42 11.30 -18.68
CA VAL A 185 -39.15 12.51 -18.26
C VAL A 185 -39.89 13.15 -19.44
N GLY A 186 -39.22 13.29 -20.60
CA GLY A 186 -39.84 13.82 -21.81
C GLY A 186 -41.03 12.98 -22.29
N PHE A 187 -40.92 11.65 -22.23
CA PHE A 187 -42.02 10.75 -22.56
C PHE A 187 -43.21 10.94 -21.61
N LEU A 188 -42.98 10.96 -20.30
CA LEU A 188 -44.05 11.14 -19.30
C LEU A 188 -44.78 12.48 -19.48
N VAL A 189 -44.05 13.56 -19.73
CA VAL A 189 -44.64 14.89 -20.00
C VAL A 189 -45.48 14.87 -21.27
N ALA A 190 -44.98 14.27 -22.36
CA ALA A 190 -45.73 14.15 -23.62
C ALA A 190 -47.02 13.34 -23.45
N THR A 191 -46.98 12.24 -22.70
CA THR A 191 -48.18 11.43 -22.40
C THR A 191 -49.22 12.23 -21.59
N ALA A 192 -48.78 12.96 -20.56
CA ALA A 192 -49.67 13.79 -19.74
C ALA A 192 -50.34 14.91 -20.55
N VAL A 193 -49.58 15.59 -21.42
CA VAL A 193 -50.11 16.63 -22.32
C VAL A 193 -51.09 16.04 -23.32
N GLY A 194 -50.78 14.88 -23.91
CA GLY A 194 -51.69 14.19 -24.83
C GLY A 194 -53.00 13.78 -24.17
N LEU A 195 -52.96 13.27 -22.93
CA LEU A 195 -54.16 12.95 -22.15
C LEU A 195 -54.99 14.19 -21.84
N LEU A 196 -54.35 15.29 -21.43
CA LEU A 196 -55.04 16.56 -21.17
C LEU A 196 -55.71 17.11 -22.45
N ALA A 197 -55.02 17.07 -23.59
CA ALA A 197 -55.57 17.51 -24.86
C ALA A 197 -56.75 16.66 -25.33
N TRP A 198 -56.74 15.34 -25.07
CA TRP A 198 -57.86 14.44 -25.37
C TRP A 198 -59.08 14.67 -24.45
N LEU A 199 -58.84 15.02 -23.19
CA LEU A 199 -59.89 15.30 -22.20
C LEU A 199 -60.54 16.68 -22.39
N LEU A 200 -59.87 17.62 -23.06
CA LEU A 200 -60.46 18.90 -23.41
C LEU A 200 -61.48 18.69 -24.55
N PRO A 201 -62.77 18.99 -24.35
CA PRO A 201 -63.77 18.80 -25.38
C PRO A 201 -63.42 19.68 -26.59
N ASN A 202 -63.33 19.06 -27.77
CA ASN A 202 -63.36 19.80 -29.03
C ASN A 202 -64.71 20.50 -29.11
N SER A 203 -64.78 21.75 -28.66
CA SER A 203 -65.98 22.59 -28.81
C SER A 203 -66.23 22.78 -30.31
N PRO A 204 -67.29 22.19 -30.88
CA PRO A 204 -67.62 22.42 -32.28
C PRO A 204 -68.13 23.86 -32.41
N THR A 205 -67.45 24.65 -33.22
CA THR A 205 -67.91 25.95 -33.73
C THR A 205 -69.01 25.76 -34.76
#